data_AF-A0A7T5JR93-F1
#
_entry.id   AF-A0A7T5JR93-F1
#
_cell.length_a   1.000
_cell.length_b   1.000
_cell.length_c   1.000
_cell.angle_alpha   90.00
_cell.angle_beta   90.00
_cell.angle_gamma   90.00
#
_symmetry.space_group_name_H-M   'P 1'
#
loop_
_entity.id
_entity.type
_entity.pdbx_description
1 polymer ?
#
loop_
_entity_poly.entity_id
_entity_poly.type
_entity_poly.pdbx_seq_one_letter_code
_entity_poly.pdbx_strand_id
1 'polypeptide(L)'
;MLSFEHKREILRSFPELREESISNGRFVNFTFSGSKKPGRTVARELYHSGNGFVCGRYMEDYLTDARGWINIKNFKEAELREVVSRSIASMSKP
;
A
#
# COMPACT_ATOMS: atom_id res chain seq x y z
N MET A 1 12.98 5.53 -9.48
CA MET A 1 12.20 5.72 -8.25
C MET A 1 11.05 6.66 -8.58
N LEU A 2 9.80 6.25 -8.35
CA LEU A 2 8.64 7.13 -8.60
C LEU A 2 8.57 8.25 -7.56
N SER A 3 8.04 9.42 -7.95
CA SER A 3 7.76 10.52 -7.04
C SER A 3 6.60 10.16 -6.09
N PHE A 4 6.49 10.89 -4.98
CA PHE A 4 5.38 10.76 -4.05
C PHE A 4 4.01 10.91 -4.74
N GLU A 5 3.83 11.97 -5.52
CA GLU A 5 2.58 12.25 -6.23
C GLU A 5 2.23 11.11 -7.18
N HIS A 6 3.20 10.60 -7.94
CA HIS A 6 2.96 9.49 -8.87
C HIS A 6 2.52 8.21 -8.14
N LYS A 7 3.17 7.87 -7.01
CA LYS A 7 2.76 6.71 -6.20
C LYS A 7 1.36 6.90 -5.61
N ARG A 8 1.04 8.12 -5.18
CA ARG A 8 -0.28 8.47 -4.65
C ARG A 8 -1.35 8.37 -5.74
N GLU A 9 -1.09 8.82 -6.96
CA GLU A 9 -2.00 8.68 -8.10
C GLU A 9 -2.25 7.22 -8.46
N ILE A 10 -1.20 6.39 -8.46
CA ILE A 10 -1.35 4.93 -8.64
C ILE A 10 -2.28 4.36 -7.57
N LEU A 11 -2.07 4.69 -6.30
CA LEU A 11 -2.91 4.20 -5.20
C LEU A 11 -4.36 4.72 -5.29
N ARG A 12 -4.56 5.97 -5.71
CA ARG A 12 -5.88 6.56 -5.98
C ARG A 12 -6.60 5.91 -7.16
N SER A 13 -5.87 5.31 -8.10
CA SER A 13 -6.48 4.63 -9.24
C SER A 13 -7.25 3.36 -8.84
N PHE A 14 -7.06 2.85 -7.62
CA PHE A 14 -7.83 1.74 -7.08
C PHE A 14 -9.10 2.27 -6.38
N PRO A 15 -10.30 2.06 -6.96
CA PRO A 15 -11.56 2.61 -6.41
C PRO A 15 -11.93 2.03 -5.04
N GLU A 16 -11.33 0.88 -4.69
CA GLU A 16 -11.55 0.19 -3.43
C GLU A 16 -10.76 0.81 -2.26
N LEU A 17 -9.75 1.64 -2.57
CA LEU A 17 -8.89 2.26 -1.58
C LEU A 17 -9.41 3.64 -1.17
N ARG A 18 -9.40 3.88 0.14
CA ARG A 18 -9.65 5.19 0.72
C ARG A 18 -8.35 5.82 1.17
N GLU A 19 -8.09 7.04 0.69
CA GLU A 19 -6.96 7.84 1.14
C GLU A 19 -7.24 8.45 2.52
N GLU A 20 -6.27 8.35 3.43
CA GLU A 20 -6.28 8.99 4.75
C GLU A 20 -4.95 9.70 5.01
N SER A 21 -5.00 11.02 5.15
CA SER A 21 -3.84 11.83 5.53
C SER A 21 -3.61 11.78 7.04
N ILE A 22 -2.38 11.50 7.46
CA ILE A 22 -1.99 11.43 8.87
C ILE A 22 -0.84 12.39 9.19
N SER A 23 -0.56 12.58 10.48
CA SER A 23 0.55 13.41 10.98
C SER A 23 0.53 14.83 10.39
N ASN A 24 -0.61 15.52 10.49
CA ASN A 24 -0.81 16.87 9.94
C ASN A 24 -0.55 16.95 8.44
N GLY A 25 -0.92 15.90 7.68
CA GLY A 25 -0.79 15.86 6.22
C GLY A 25 0.61 15.50 5.71
N ARG A 26 1.54 15.09 6.59
CA ARG A 26 2.91 14.72 6.22
C ARG A 26 3.03 13.33 5.63
N PHE A 27 2.10 12.43 5.96
CA PHE A 27 2.06 11.09 5.40
C PHE A 27 0.65 10.75 4.92
N VAL A 28 0.58 9.83 3.97
CA VAL A 28 -0.68 9.33 3.43
C VAL A 28 -0.75 7.82 3.59
N ASN A 29 -1.90 7.34 4.08
CA ASN A 29 -2.26 5.95 4.16
C ASN A 29 -3.41 5.65 3.18
N PHE A 30 -3.51 4.39 2.77
CA PHE A 30 -4.62 3.88 1.98
C PHE A 30 -5.23 2.66 2.66
N THR A 31 -6.55 2.71 2.88
CA THR A 31 -7.30 1.65 3.56
C THR A 31 -8.32 1.00 2.62
N PHE A 32 -8.50 -0.31 2.75
CA PHE A 32 -9.45 -1.12 2.01
C PHE A 32 -10.57 -1.59 2.95
N SER A 33 -11.77 -1.05 2.74
CA SER A 33 -12.93 -1.35 3.60
C SER A 33 -13.45 -2.78 3.44
N GLY A 34 -13.20 -3.43 2.30
CA GLY A 34 -13.66 -4.79 1.98
C GLY A 34 -12.79 -5.91 2.55
N SER A 35 -11.81 -5.58 3.41
CA SER A 35 -10.91 -6.58 3.99
C SER A 35 -11.67 -7.61 4.83
N LYS A 36 -11.49 -8.89 4.51
CA LYS A 36 -11.96 -10.04 5.30
C LYS A 36 -10.90 -10.52 6.32
N LYS A 37 -9.72 -9.91 6.29
CA LYS A 37 -8.60 -10.21 7.20
C LYS A 37 -8.44 -9.12 8.27
N PRO A 38 -7.73 -9.41 9.38
CA PRO A 38 -7.44 -8.42 10.42
C PRO A 38 -6.70 -7.17 9.92
N GLY A 39 -7.39 -6.03 9.93
CA GLY A 39 -6.84 -4.76 9.50
C GLY A 39 -7.24 -4.39 8.06
N ARG A 40 -7.20 -3.08 7.78
CA ARG A 40 -7.68 -2.51 6.51
C ARG A 40 -6.60 -1.76 5.75
N THR A 41 -5.44 -1.52 6.35
CA THR A 41 -4.38 -0.72 5.74
C THR A 41 -3.66 -1.50 4.66
N VAL A 42 -3.79 -1.05 3.40
CA VAL A 42 -3.11 -1.60 2.23
C VAL A 42 -1.79 -0.90 2.01
N ALA A 43 -1.76 0.43 2.07
CA ALA A 43 -0.52 1.21 2.03
C ALA A 43 -0.43 2.16 3.23
N ARG A 44 0.77 2.34 3.79
CA ARG A 44 1.00 3.24 4.93
C ARG A 44 2.27 4.07 4.78
N GLU A 45 2.27 5.19 5.49
CA GLU A 45 3.42 6.07 5.67
C GLU A 45 4.06 6.47 4.34
N LEU A 46 3.21 6.68 3.32
CA LEU A 46 3.68 7.22 2.05
C LEU A 46 4.15 8.65 2.31
N TYR A 47 5.45 8.87 2.15
CA TYR A 47 6.14 10.11 2.49
C TYR A 47 6.60 10.85 1.24
N HIS A 48 6.85 12.16 1.36
CA HIS A 48 7.28 13.02 0.25
C HIS A 48 8.53 12.51 -0.47
N SER A 49 9.38 11.74 0.21
CA SER A 49 10.58 11.10 -0.38
C SER A 49 10.25 9.97 -1.36
N GLY A 50 8.97 9.62 -1.51
CA GLY A 50 8.49 8.48 -2.27
C GLY A 50 8.62 7.16 -1.50
N ASN A 51 9.14 7.14 -0.27
CA ASN A 51 9.12 5.94 0.55
C ASN A 51 7.71 5.66 1.09
N GLY A 52 7.41 4.38 1.33
CA GLY A 52 6.15 3.93 1.93
C GLY A 52 6.16 2.42 2.07
N PHE A 53 5.07 1.89 2.60
CA PHE A 53 4.92 0.46 2.84
C PHE A 53 3.59 -0.06 2.31
N VAL A 54 3.60 -1.28 1.78
CA VAL A 54 2.39 -2.01 1.37
C VAL A 54 2.21 -3.25 2.24
N CYS A 55 0.98 -3.62 2.56
CA CYS A 55 0.68 -4.79 3.37
C CYS A 55 0.97 -6.07 2.59
N GLY A 56 1.93 -6.86 3.06
CA GLY A 56 2.26 -8.18 2.52
C GLY A 56 1.90 -9.33 3.47
N ARG A 57 1.24 -9.05 4.60
CA ARG A 57 0.95 -10.05 5.66
C ARG A 57 0.22 -11.30 5.19
N TYR A 58 -0.55 -11.20 4.12
CA TYR A 58 -1.38 -12.28 3.59
C TYR A 58 -0.88 -12.76 2.22
N MET A 59 0.34 -12.37 1.84
CA MET A 59 0.96 -12.70 0.57
C MET A 59 2.12 -13.65 0.83
N GLU A 60 2.13 -14.79 0.13
CA GLU A 60 3.20 -15.80 0.28
C GLU A 60 4.41 -15.48 -0.62
N ASP A 61 4.20 -14.71 -1.70
CA ASP A 61 5.20 -14.49 -2.75
C ASP A 61 6.12 -13.26 -2.52
N TYR A 62 5.99 -12.55 -1.39
CA TYR A 62 6.72 -11.30 -1.16
C TYR A 62 7.55 -11.32 0.12
N LEU A 63 8.76 -10.76 0.01
CA LEU A 63 9.59 -10.44 1.15
C LEU A 63 8.93 -9.31 1.94
N THR A 64 8.56 -9.62 3.18
CA THR A 64 8.02 -8.68 4.14
C THR A 64 8.98 -8.50 5.30
N ASP A 65 8.88 -7.37 5.99
CA ASP A 65 9.53 -7.20 7.28
C ASP A 65 8.87 -8.09 8.36
N ALA A 66 9.43 -8.10 9.58
CA ALA A 66 8.88 -8.87 10.71
C ALA A 66 7.44 -8.48 11.10
N ARG A 67 6.92 -7.37 10.57
CA ARG A 67 5.57 -6.85 10.80
C ARG A 67 4.65 -7.09 9.60
N GLY A 68 5.16 -7.72 8.53
CA GLY A 68 4.44 -8.07 7.32
C GLY A 68 4.24 -6.90 6.35
N TRP A 69 5.16 -5.92 6.32
CA TRP A 69 5.16 -4.80 5.39
C TRP A 69 6.23 -4.94 4.31
N ILE A 70 5.85 -4.56 3.09
CA ILE A 70 6.72 -4.52 1.91
C ILE A 70 7.17 -3.08 1.73
N ASN A 71 8.47 -2.84 1.74
CA ASN A 71 9.02 -1.51 1.49
C ASN A 71 8.97 -1.19 -0.02
N ILE A 72 8.22 -0.15 -0.39
CA ILE A 72 8.02 0.22 -1.80
C ILE A 72 8.94 1.35 -2.28
N LYS A 73 10.00 1.70 -1.53
CA LYS A 73 10.93 2.80 -1.87
C LYS A 73 11.37 2.74 -3.34
N ASN A 74 11.87 1.59 -3.78
CA ASN A 74 12.49 1.42 -5.10
C ASN A 74 11.56 0.88 -6.19
N PHE A 75 10.26 0.71 -5.91
CA PHE A 75 9.32 0.11 -6.86
C PHE A 75 9.08 1.03 -8.07
N LYS A 76 8.99 0.43 -9.25
CA LYS A 76 8.46 1.02 -10.48
C LYS A 76 6.93 0.98 -10.48
N GLU A 77 6.31 1.64 -11.45
CA GLU A 77 4.85 1.73 -11.53
C GLU A 77 4.19 0.35 -11.65
N ALA A 78 4.67 -0.49 -12.56
CA ALA A 78 4.13 -1.83 -12.76
C ALA A 78 4.22 -2.66 -11.47
N GLU A 79 5.37 -2.64 -10.80
CA GLU A 79 5.61 -3.36 -9.55
C GLU A 79 4.70 -2.84 -8.42
N LEU A 80 4.50 -1.51 -8.35
CA LEU A 80 3.62 -0.89 -7.35
C LEU A 80 2.16 -1.26 -7.58
N ARG A 81 1.69 -1.24 -8.84
CA ARG A 81 0.33 -1.66 -9.18
C ARG A 81 0.10 -3.13 -8.85
N GLU A 82 1.08 -3.98 -9.18
CA GLU A 82 1.00 -5.41 -8.90
C GLU A 82 0.94 -5.70 -7.40
N VAL A 83 1.86 -5.15 -6.60
CA VAL A 83 1.91 -5.41 -5.16
C VAL A 83 0.65 -4.91 -4.44
N VAL A 84 0.09 -3.76 -4.86
CA VAL A 84 -1.15 -3.22 -4.30
C VAL A 84 -2.34 -4.10 -4.66
N SER A 85 -2.46 -4.52 -5.92
CA SER A 85 -3.53 -5.42 -6.37
C SER A 85 -3.48 -6.77 -5.64
N ARG A 86 -2.28 -7.36 -5.51
CA ARG A 86 -2.10 -8.60 -4.74
C ARG A 86 -2.42 -8.42 -3.26
N SER A 87 -2.05 -7.28 -2.68
CA SER A 87 -2.39 -6.95 -1.29
C SER A 87 -3.90 -6.91 -1.09
N ILE A 88 -4.65 -6.18 -1.92
CA ILE A 88 -6.12 -6.12 -1.86
C ILE A 88 -6.73 -7.53 -2.05
N ALA A 89 -6.26 -8.28 -3.05
CA ALA A 89 -6.75 -9.63 -3.32
C ALA A 89 -6.50 -10.59 -2.15
N SER A 90 -5.34 -10.50 -1.51
CA SER A 90 -4.99 -11.30 -0.33
C SER A 90 -5.87 -10.97 0.88
N MET A 91 -6.23 -9.69 1.03
CA MET A 91 -7.10 -9.20 2.10
C MET A 91 -8.59 -9.49 1.86
N SER A 92 -8.99 -9.73 0.62
CA SER A 92 -10.38 -10.03 0.22
C SER A 92 -10.77 -11.51 0.37
N LYS A 93 -9.79 -12.39 0.59
CA LYS A 93 -9.98 -13.82 0.80
C LYS A 93 -10.19 -14.12 2.30
N PRO A 94 -11.05 -15.09 2.67
CA PRO A 94 -11.23 -15.51 4.06
C PRO A 94 -9.98 -16.17 4.65
#